data_AF-J2SCH6-F1
#
_entry.id   AF-J2SCH6-F1
#
_cell.length_a   1.000
_cell.length_b   1.000
_cell.length_c   1.000
_cell.angle_alpha   90.00
_cell.angle_beta   90.00
_cell.angle_gamma   90.00
#
_symmetry.space_group_name_H-M   'P 1'
#
loop_
_entity.id
_entity.type
_entity.pdbx_description
1 polymer ?
#
loop_
_entity_poly.entity_id
_entity_poly.type
_entity_poly.pdbx_seq_one_letter_code
_entity_poly.pdbx_strand_id
1 'polypeptide(L)'
;MSHSDADQDDCPAGEFAAIGQTVDMLAPIRRQRLRLAEQAWRRQRQVLDEMRARLDSLTTEAMRLRAIHRQRRLELLEQYRDKPMPLTELKDSLAEEQLSLRRIERSEQARIALQKEHDQQSLWAEESRLEVSRRLRDVEKLDYLLDLAREAS
;
A
#
# COMPACT_ATOMS: atom_id res chain seq x y z
N MET A 1 2.99 16.57 74.94
CA MET A 1 3.18 15.34 74.14
C MET A 1 1.81 14.93 73.64
N SER A 2 1.35 15.56 72.55
CA SER A 2 0.03 15.30 71.96
C SER A 2 0.26 14.46 70.72
N HIS A 3 -0.22 13.22 70.73
CA HIS A 3 -0.52 12.48 69.52
C HIS A 3 -1.62 13.26 68.79
N SER A 4 -1.40 13.53 67.50
CA SER A 4 -2.49 13.86 66.58
C SER A 4 -2.13 13.16 65.28
N ASP A 5 -2.68 11.97 65.17
CA ASP A 5 -3.15 11.33 63.96
C ASP A 5 -3.30 12.32 62.80
N ALA A 6 -2.41 12.17 61.84
CA ALA A 6 -2.66 12.53 60.46
C ALA A 6 -2.06 11.40 59.62
N ASP A 7 -2.54 10.18 59.89
CA ASP A 7 -2.68 9.20 58.83
C ASP A 7 -3.68 9.82 57.86
N GLN A 8 -3.14 10.58 56.90
CA GLN A 8 -3.85 10.90 55.68
C GLN A 8 -4.15 9.56 55.03
N ASP A 9 -5.42 9.15 55.13
CA ASP A 9 -6.03 8.19 54.23
C ASP A 9 -5.80 8.67 52.79
N ASP A 10 -4.64 8.34 52.22
CA ASP A 10 -4.44 8.23 50.78
C ASP A 10 -5.27 7.03 50.34
N CYS A 11 -6.60 7.21 50.32
CA CYS A 11 -7.54 6.20 49.87
C CYS A 11 -7.29 5.97 48.37
N PRO A 12 -6.69 4.83 47.96
CA PRO A 12 -6.36 4.59 46.56
C PRO A 12 -7.60 4.58 45.67
N ALA A 13 -8.78 4.33 46.25
CA ALA A 13 -10.09 4.39 45.59
C ALA A 13 -10.40 5.77 44.95
N GLY A 14 -9.93 6.88 45.54
CA GLY A 14 -10.13 8.22 44.96
C GLY A 14 -9.29 8.46 43.70
N GLU A 15 -8.07 7.92 43.68
CA GLU A 15 -7.18 7.98 42.52
C GLU A 15 -7.68 7.07 41.39
N PHE A 16 -8.17 5.86 41.70
CA PHE A 16 -8.77 4.96 40.71
C PHE A 16 -10.06 5.51 40.10
N ALA A 17 -10.89 6.23 40.86
CA ALA A 17 -12.07 6.91 40.34
C ALA A 17 -11.70 8.06 39.38
N ALA A 18 -10.66 8.83 39.69
CA ALA A 18 -10.15 9.87 38.79
C ALA A 18 -9.55 9.28 37.51
N ILE A 19 -8.80 8.17 37.62
CA ILE A 19 -8.27 7.42 36.48
C ILE A 19 -9.42 6.92 35.60
N GLY A 20 -10.47 6.31 36.17
CA GLY A 20 -11.65 5.86 35.43
C GLY A 20 -12.29 6.98 34.60
N GLN A 21 -12.51 8.16 35.19
CA GLN A 21 -13.06 9.32 34.47
C GLN A 21 -12.16 9.80 33.32
N THR A 22 -10.85 9.85 33.53
CA THR A 22 -9.91 10.24 32.47
C THR A 22 -9.86 9.22 31.33
N VAL A 23 -9.92 7.93 31.65
CA VAL A 23 -9.91 6.87 30.64
C VAL A 23 -11.24 6.83 29.87
N ASP A 24 -12.37 7.04 30.52
CA ASP A 24 -13.69 7.17 29.87
C ASP A 24 -13.72 8.34 28.86
N MET A 25 -13.04 9.45 29.17
CA MET A 25 -12.88 10.57 28.24
C MET A 25 -11.93 10.24 27.07
N LEU A 26 -10.86 9.47 27.31
CA LEU A 26 -9.86 9.12 26.29
C LEU A 26 -10.28 7.97 25.36
N ALA A 27 -11.11 7.04 25.85
CA ALA A 27 -11.59 5.88 25.11
C ALA A 27 -12.24 6.23 23.75
N PRO A 28 -13.23 7.16 23.66
CA PRO A 28 -13.83 7.50 22.38
C PRO A 28 -12.83 8.14 21.41
N ILE A 29 -11.91 8.97 21.90
CA ILE A 29 -10.86 9.60 21.08
C ILE A 29 -9.95 8.54 20.47
N ARG A 30 -9.55 7.55 21.26
CA ARG A 30 -8.60 6.51 20.85
C ARG A 30 -9.24 5.50 19.89
N ARG A 31 -10.49 5.12 20.13
CA ARG A 31 -11.31 4.33 19.18
C ARG A 31 -11.53 5.08 17.87
N GLN A 32 -11.77 6.40 17.92
CA GLN A 32 -11.88 7.22 16.71
C GLN A 32 -10.56 7.26 15.92
N ARG A 33 -9.42 7.43 16.60
CA ARG A 33 -8.09 7.39 15.96
C ARG A 33 -7.80 6.03 15.31
N LEU A 34 -8.18 4.93 15.97
CA LEU A 34 -8.08 3.59 15.38
C LEU A 34 -8.92 3.49 14.09
N ARG A 35 -10.18 3.91 14.13
CA ARG A 35 -11.05 3.91 12.94
C ARG A 35 -10.46 4.72 11.78
N LEU A 36 -9.90 5.90 12.05
CA LEU A 36 -9.27 6.72 11.02
C LEU A 36 -8.03 6.03 10.43
N ALA A 37 -7.19 5.42 11.26
CA ALA A 37 -6.04 4.65 10.81
C ALA A 37 -6.46 3.44 9.94
N GLU A 38 -7.50 2.72 10.34
CA GLU A 38 -8.05 1.59 9.55
C GLU A 38 -8.58 2.05 8.19
N GLN A 39 -9.31 3.18 8.15
CA GLN A 39 -9.81 3.75 6.91
C GLN A 39 -8.66 4.16 5.98
N ALA A 40 -7.62 4.81 6.53
CA ALA A 40 -6.44 5.17 5.77
C ALA A 40 -5.75 3.91 5.19
N TRP A 41 -5.51 2.89 6.01
CA TRP A 41 -4.92 1.63 5.56
C TRP A 41 -5.74 0.94 4.47
N ARG A 42 -7.08 0.87 4.62
CA ARG A 42 -7.97 0.30 3.60
C ARG A 42 -7.87 1.05 2.27
N ARG A 43 -7.83 2.40 2.30
CA ARG A 43 -7.66 3.22 1.09
C ARG A 43 -6.31 2.95 0.42
N GLN A 44 -5.22 2.91 1.18
CA GLN A 44 -3.89 2.64 0.59
C GLN A 44 -3.81 1.26 -0.04
N ARG A 45 -4.47 0.26 0.57
CA ARG A 45 -4.55 -1.09 0.02
C ARG A 45 -5.37 -1.15 -1.27
N GLN A 46 -6.49 -0.42 -1.35
CA GLN A 46 -7.27 -0.31 -2.60
C GLN A 46 -6.43 0.28 -3.73
N VAL A 47 -5.67 1.35 -3.45
CA VAL A 47 -4.76 1.96 -4.43
C VAL A 47 -3.69 0.95 -4.91
N LEU A 48 -3.13 0.15 -3.99
CA LEU A 48 -2.17 -0.90 -4.36
C LEU A 48 -2.78 -1.97 -5.26
N ASP A 49 -4.00 -2.42 -4.94
CA ASP A 49 -4.69 -3.43 -5.74
C ASP A 49 -4.96 -2.91 -7.17
N GLU A 50 -5.35 -1.63 -7.30
CA GLU A 50 -5.51 -0.97 -8.60
C GLU A 50 -4.18 -0.83 -9.35
N MET A 51 -3.10 -0.42 -8.68
CA MET A 51 -1.77 -0.31 -9.27
C MET A 51 -1.27 -1.67 -9.77
N ARG A 52 -1.50 -2.73 -9.00
CA ARG A 52 -1.14 -4.09 -9.39
C ARG A 52 -1.91 -4.55 -10.63
N ALA A 53 -3.22 -4.32 -10.68
CA ALA A 53 -4.02 -4.62 -11.87
C ALA A 53 -3.52 -3.86 -13.12
N ARG A 54 -3.12 -2.59 -12.94
CA ARG A 54 -2.52 -1.79 -14.02
C ARG A 54 -1.16 -2.35 -14.44
N LEU A 55 -0.30 -2.76 -13.51
CA LEU A 55 0.98 -3.40 -13.82
C LEU A 55 0.81 -4.70 -14.60
N ASP A 56 -0.16 -5.54 -14.22
CA ASP A 56 -0.48 -6.77 -14.95
C ASP A 56 -0.96 -6.46 -16.38
N SER A 57 -1.79 -5.42 -16.54
CA SER A 57 -2.24 -4.96 -17.86
C SER A 57 -1.09 -4.46 -18.75
N LEU A 58 -0.14 -3.69 -18.20
CA LEU A 58 1.03 -3.21 -18.95
C LEU A 58 1.99 -4.35 -19.28
N THR A 59 2.13 -5.32 -18.39
CA THR A 59 2.97 -6.50 -18.60
C THR A 59 2.41 -7.36 -19.73
N THR A 60 1.09 -7.59 -19.73
CA THR A 60 0.42 -8.34 -20.80
C THR A 60 0.50 -7.62 -22.14
N GLU A 61 0.32 -6.30 -22.18
CA GLU A 61 0.45 -5.52 -23.42
C GLU A 61 1.88 -5.52 -23.95
N ALA A 62 2.90 -5.37 -23.09
CA ALA A 62 4.30 -5.46 -23.51
C ALA A 62 4.65 -6.85 -24.09
N MET A 63 4.13 -7.92 -23.47
CA MET A 63 4.28 -9.29 -23.99
C MET A 63 3.60 -9.45 -25.36
N ARG A 64 2.39 -8.90 -25.52
CA ARG A 64 1.65 -8.91 -26.79
C ARG A 64 2.41 -8.18 -27.89
N LEU A 65 2.91 -6.97 -27.63
CA LEU A 65 3.69 -6.19 -28.61
C LEU A 65 4.96 -6.95 -29.04
N ARG A 66 5.66 -7.59 -28.10
CA ARG A 66 6.81 -8.44 -28.40
C ARG A 66 6.45 -9.67 -29.23
N ALA A 67 5.31 -10.30 -28.96
CA ALA A 67 4.83 -11.44 -29.74
C ALA A 67 4.54 -11.02 -31.18
N ILE A 68 3.78 -9.92 -31.37
CA ILE A 68 3.45 -9.36 -32.69
C ILE A 68 4.74 -9.00 -33.46
N HIS A 69 5.67 -8.30 -32.82
CA HIS A 69 6.94 -7.92 -33.45
C HIS A 69 7.76 -9.16 -33.88
N ARG A 70 7.87 -10.17 -33.01
CA ARG A 70 8.57 -11.43 -33.35
C ARG A 70 7.89 -12.17 -34.50
N GLN A 71 6.57 -12.25 -34.48
CA GLN A 71 5.81 -12.91 -35.53
C GLN A 71 6.00 -12.22 -36.89
N ARG A 72 5.86 -10.89 -36.95
CA ARG A 72 6.10 -10.12 -38.18
C ARG A 72 7.51 -10.34 -38.74
N ARG A 73 8.51 -10.39 -37.85
CA ARG A 73 9.89 -10.66 -38.26
C ARG A 73 10.06 -12.05 -38.85
N LEU A 74 9.39 -13.06 -38.30
CA LEU A 74 9.38 -14.42 -38.86
C LEU A 74 8.66 -14.47 -40.21
N GLU A 75 7.49 -13.84 -40.34
CA GLU A 75 6.74 -13.76 -41.60
C GLU A 75 7.58 -13.11 -42.71
N LEU A 76 8.30 -12.04 -42.38
CA LEU A 76 9.19 -11.34 -43.32
C LEU A 76 10.40 -12.21 -43.71
N LEU A 77 10.99 -12.96 -42.77
CA LEU A 77 12.07 -13.91 -43.07
C LEU A 77 11.58 -15.08 -43.93
N GLU A 78 10.37 -15.58 -43.71
CA GLU A 78 9.77 -16.65 -44.52
C GLU A 78 9.44 -16.18 -45.94
N GLN A 79 8.89 -14.98 -46.08
CA GLN A 79 8.50 -14.40 -47.37
C GLN A 79 9.70 -14.19 -48.31
N TYR A 80 10.87 -13.82 -47.76
CA TYR A 80 12.08 -13.49 -48.53
C TYR A 80 13.25 -14.46 -48.31
N ARG A 81 13.00 -15.67 -47.79
CA ARG A 81 14.03 -16.67 -47.43
C ARG A 81 15.05 -16.94 -48.55
N ASP A 82 14.58 -16.98 -49.79
CA ASP A 82 15.38 -17.30 -50.97
C ASP A 82 15.15 -16.28 -52.12
N LYS A 83 14.62 -15.09 -51.79
CA LYS A 83 14.28 -14.06 -52.77
C LYS A 83 14.82 -12.70 -52.32
N PRO A 84 15.42 -11.90 -53.22
CA PRO A 84 15.83 -10.55 -52.88
C PRO A 84 14.60 -9.69 -52.57
N MET A 85 14.66 -8.95 -51.47
CA MET A 85 13.65 -7.95 -51.12
C MET A 85 13.88 -6.66 -51.93
N PRO A 86 12.84 -6.10 -52.58
CA PRO A 86 12.89 -4.77 -53.17
C PRO A 86 13.32 -3.70 -52.15
N LEU A 87 14.12 -2.73 -52.60
CA LEU A 87 14.65 -1.67 -51.73
C LEU A 87 13.54 -0.84 -51.04
N THR A 88 12.41 -0.63 -51.71
CA THR A 88 11.25 0.08 -51.14
C THR A 88 10.66 -0.69 -49.96
N GLU A 89 10.40 -1.98 -50.15
CA GLU A 89 9.86 -2.88 -49.11
C GLU A 89 10.85 -3.03 -47.94
N LEU A 90 12.15 -3.00 -48.21
CA LEU A 90 13.18 -3.02 -47.17
C LEU A 90 13.19 -1.73 -46.34
N LYS A 91 12.96 -0.57 -46.95
CA LYS A 91 12.83 0.70 -46.22
C LYS A 91 11.56 0.73 -45.37
N ASP A 92 10.45 0.26 -45.93
CA ASP A 92 9.16 0.23 -45.23
C ASP A 92 9.21 -0.73 -44.04
N SER A 93 9.75 -1.94 -44.23
CA SER A 93 9.92 -2.91 -43.14
C SER A 93 10.85 -2.40 -42.04
N LEU A 94 11.96 -1.74 -42.38
CA LEU A 94 12.84 -1.11 -41.39
C LEU A 94 12.12 0.00 -40.59
N ALA A 95 11.30 0.82 -41.25
CA ALA A 95 10.52 1.86 -40.59
C ALA A 95 9.48 1.26 -39.62
N GLU A 96 8.82 0.18 -40.03
CA GLU A 96 7.88 -0.56 -39.18
C GLU A 96 8.56 -1.24 -37.99
N GLU A 97 9.73 -1.84 -38.17
CA GLU A 97 10.54 -2.41 -37.08
C GLU A 97 10.91 -1.34 -36.06
N GLN A 98 11.43 -0.18 -36.52
CA GLN A 98 11.78 0.92 -35.63
C GLN A 98 10.57 1.45 -34.84
N LEU A 99 9.41 1.59 -35.50
CA LEU A 99 8.17 1.99 -34.82
C LEU A 99 7.74 0.95 -33.79
N SER A 100 7.84 -0.33 -34.11
CA SER A 100 7.47 -1.43 -33.21
C SER A 100 8.38 -1.48 -31.98
N LEU A 101 9.69 -1.36 -32.18
CA LEU A 101 10.67 -1.30 -31.10
C LEU A 101 10.44 -0.10 -30.18
N ARG A 102 10.18 1.09 -30.74
CA ARG A 102 9.83 2.28 -29.94
C ARG A 102 8.54 2.09 -29.12
N ARG A 103 7.54 1.40 -29.67
CA ARG A 103 6.31 1.09 -28.92
C ARG A 103 6.57 0.14 -27.77
N ILE A 104 7.35 -0.92 -27.99
CA ILE A 104 7.76 -1.87 -26.95
C ILE A 104 8.54 -1.14 -25.85
N GLU A 105 9.50 -0.30 -26.24
CA GLU A 105 10.31 0.47 -25.30
C GLU A 105 9.46 1.40 -24.43
N ARG A 106 8.54 2.17 -25.03
CA ARG A 106 7.62 3.02 -24.28
C ARG A 106 6.75 2.24 -23.30
N SER A 107 6.23 1.08 -23.72
CA SER A 107 5.43 0.21 -22.86
C SER A 107 6.23 -0.32 -21.67
N GLU A 108 7.49 -0.71 -21.88
CA GLU A 108 8.37 -1.16 -20.81
C GLU A 108 8.77 -0.03 -19.87
N GLN A 109 9.07 1.16 -20.40
CA GLN A 109 9.35 2.34 -19.58
C GLN A 109 8.16 2.72 -18.70
N ALA A 110 6.94 2.70 -19.24
CA ALA A 110 5.72 2.95 -18.48
C ALA A 110 5.53 1.90 -17.37
N ARG A 111 5.77 0.62 -17.67
CA ARG A 111 5.72 -0.47 -16.68
C ARG A 111 6.75 -0.28 -15.56
N ILE A 112 7.99 0.08 -15.90
CA ILE A 112 9.06 0.32 -14.93
C ILE A 112 8.74 1.52 -14.05
N ALA A 113 8.22 2.61 -14.62
CA ALA A 113 7.81 3.78 -13.86
C ALA A 113 6.69 3.42 -12.86
N LEU A 114 5.64 2.75 -13.34
CA LEU A 114 4.54 2.32 -12.47
C LEU A 114 5.00 1.32 -11.40
N GLN A 115 5.98 0.46 -11.69
CA GLN A 115 6.52 -0.48 -10.70
C GLN A 115 7.20 0.27 -9.56
N LYS A 116 7.99 1.30 -9.88
CA LYS A 116 8.63 2.14 -8.85
C LYS A 116 7.60 2.85 -7.98
N GLU A 117 6.55 3.40 -8.57
CA GLU A 117 5.44 4.02 -7.84
C GLU A 117 4.71 3.01 -6.94
N HIS A 118 4.45 1.81 -7.46
CA HIS A 118 3.84 0.72 -6.69
C HIS A 118 4.71 0.32 -5.49
N ASP A 119 6.03 0.20 -5.68
CA ASP A 119 6.96 -0.17 -4.60
C ASP A 119 6.98 0.90 -3.51
N GLN A 120 6.95 2.17 -3.88
CA GLN A 120 6.83 3.29 -2.94
C GLN A 120 5.48 3.28 -2.20
N GLN A 121 4.39 3.09 -2.93
CA GLN A 121 3.04 2.99 -2.37
C GLN A 121 2.92 1.80 -1.40
N SER A 122 3.65 0.70 -1.66
CA SER A 122 3.69 -0.49 -0.80
C SER A 122 4.28 -0.17 0.56
N LEU A 123 5.36 0.64 0.59
CA LEU A 123 5.96 1.11 1.83
C LEU A 123 4.96 1.95 2.66
N TRP A 124 4.23 2.87 2.03
CA TRP A 124 3.23 3.68 2.73
C TRP A 124 2.04 2.86 3.26
N ALA A 125 1.61 1.84 2.52
CA ALA A 125 0.58 0.94 2.99
C ALA A 125 1.04 0.11 4.20
N GLU A 126 2.31 -0.30 4.21
CA GLU A 126 2.92 -1.01 5.33
C GLU A 126 3.05 -0.11 6.56
N GLU A 127 3.49 1.14 6.39
CA GLU A 127 3.50 2.13 7.47
C GLU A 127 2.10 2.35 8.05
N SER A 128 1.08 2.47 7.19
CA SER A 128 -0.32 2.60 7.59
C SER A 128 -0.80 1.37 8.38
N ARG A 129 -0.38 0.16 7.96
CA ARG A 129 -0.69 -1.10 8.67
C ARG A 129 -0.05 -1.12 10.07
N LEU A 130 1.20 -0.69 10.17
CA LEU A 130 1.90 -0.59 11.45
C LEU A 130 1.24 0.45 12.36
N GLU A 131 0.76 1.57 11.82
CA GLU A 131 -0.01 2.55 12.59
C GLU A 131 -1.31 1.93 13.15
N VAL A 132 -2.08 1.21 12.34
CA VAL A 132 -3.28 0.48 12.82
C VAL A 132 -2.93 -0.43 14.00
N SER A 133 -1.87 -1.22 13.89
CA SER A 133 -1.41 -2.10 14.98
C SER A 133 -1.01 -1.33 16.24
N ARG A 134 -0.41 -0.14 16.11
CA ARG A 134 -0.10 0.73 17.27
C ARG A 134 -1.39 1.26 17.91
N ARG A 135 -2.34 1.74 17.11
CA ARG A 135 -3.61 2.27 17.61
C ARG A 135 -4.50 1.20 18.24
N LEU A 136 -4.47 -0.02 17.73
CA LEU A 136 -5.16 -1.16 18.33
C LEU A 136 -4.63 -1.42 19.73
N ARG A 137 -3.30 -1.53 19.88
CA ARG A 137 -2.65 -1.69 21.19
C ARG A 137 -2.94 -0.54 22.15
N ASP A 138 -3.02 0.69 21.66
CA ASP A 138 -3.41 1.84 22.49
C ASP A 138 -4.84 1.68 23.03
N VAL A 139 -5.77 1.16 22.22
CA VAL A 139 -7.16 0.92 22.64
C VAL A 139 -7.22 -0.23 23.63
N GLU A 140 -6.56 -1.36 23.34
CA GLU A 140 -6.51 -2.53 24.24
C GLU A 140 -5.96 -2.16 25.63
N LYS A 141 -4.90 -1.32 25.69
CA LYS A 141 -4.36 -0.82 26.95
C LYS A 141 -5.36 0.03 27.73
N LEU A 142 -6.14 0.85 27.05
CA LEU A 142 -7.15 1.69 27.70
C LEU A 142 -8.32 0.85 28.19
N ASP A 143 -8.76 -0.13 27.41
CA ASP A 143 -9.82 -1.05 27.83
C ASP A 143 -9.36 -1.84 29.08
N TYR A 144 -8.11 -2.31 29.12
CA TYR A 144 -7.53 -2.95 30.32
C TYR A 144 -7.48 -2.02 31.54
N LEU A 145 -7.13 -0.75 31.36
CA LEU A 145 -7.13 0.24 32.45
C LEU A 145 -8.55 0.56 32.95
N LEU A 146 -9.56 0.54 32.07
CA LEU A 146 -10.96 0.68 32.48
C LEU A 146 -11.40 -0.51 33.32
N ASP A 147 -11.05 -1.72 32.92
CA ASP A 147 -11.41 -2.93 33.65
C ASP A 147 -10.76 -2.94 35.05
N LEU A 148 -9.46 -2.59 35.14
CA LEU A 148 -8.77 -2.39 36.41
C LEU A 148 -9.41 -1.32 37.30
N ALA A 149 -9.78 -0.17 36.73
CA ALA A 149 -10.43 0.89 37.50
C ALA A 149 -11.83 0.48 38.01
N ARG A 150 -12.55 -0.35 37.24
CA ARG A 150 -13.86 -0.91 37.64
C ARG A 150 -13.73 -1.99 38.70
N GLU A 151 -12.68 -2.80 38.65
CA GLU A 151 -12.41 -3.82 39.68
C GLU A 151 -11.93 -3.20 41.00
N ALA A 152 -11.33 -2.00 40.95
CA ALA A 152 -10.81 -1.28 42.10
C ALA A 152 -11.77 -0.23 42.71
N SER A 153 -12.96 -0.04 42.12
CA SER A 153 -14.02 0.87 42.61
C SER A 153 -15.18 0.12 43.25
#